data_AF-A0A0D8BJR4-F1
#
_entry.id   AF-A0A0D8BJR4-F1
#
_cell.length_a   1.000
_cell.length_b   1.000
_cell.length_c   1.000
_cell.angle_alpha   90.00
_cell.angle_beta   90.00
_cell.angle_gamma   90.00
#
_symmetry.space_group_name_H-M   'P 1'
#
loop_
_entity.id
_entity.type
_entity.pdbx_description
1 polymer ?
#
loop_
_entity_poly.entity_id
_entity_poly.type
_entity_poly.pdbx_seq_one_letter_code
_entity_poly.pdbx_strand_id
1 'polypeptide(L)'
;MPTTDTSTAGEPGLAARQPATVSAAPGDGNRASHVTVGSHVTVGSHVTVGSHGTARDGSTSAAARPGLREFLVHKRAAVLAREGAIAAGTLSGPAVLRAQSVADGRSGVRRIRIREHQILSDSPPDYAGDDLGPSSPELVLGVFASCLTHVFEIVAARLDIPLDEIRVEVEGQMEPRAGRPGFEDVPREPHNITYQASVISPATAEEIEILYQTVEAECPLLALFTNPQTITGSLVHAPSGGPAPELSVEVQAGDHG
;
A
#
# COMPACT_ATOMS: atom_id res chain seq x y z
N MET A 1 14.97 67.20 10.63
CA MET A 1 16.12 67.37 11.54
C MET A 1 15.56 67.77 12.89
N PRO A 2 15.87 67.09 14.01
CA PRO A 2 16.72 65.88 14.18
C PRO A 2 15.84 64.58 14.18
N THR A 3 16.22 63.40 13.65
CA THR A 3 17.28 62.38 13.96
C THR A 3 17.08 61.78 15.36
N THR A 4 16.97 60.46 15.59
CA THR A 4 17.76 59.26 15.15
C THR A 4 16.89 57.98 15.34
N ASP A 5 16.85 56.99 14.43
CA ASP A 5 17.80 55.85 14.22
C ASP A 5 17.70 54.77 15.34
N THR A 6 17.68 53.44 15.15
CA THR A 6 18.13 52.53 14.08
C THR A 6 17.55 51.11 14.32
N SER A 7 17.50 50.27 13.28
CA SER A 7 17.94 48.85 13.26
C SER A 7 16.93 47.74 12.90
N THR A 8 17.06 47.33 11.65
CA THR A 8 16.79 46.05 10.98
C THR A 8 17.35 44.78 11.66
N ALA A 9 16.60 43.68 11.55
CA ALA A 9 17.02 42.28 11.27
C ALA A 9 15.70 41.45 11.22
N GLY A 10 15.35 40.61 10.25
CA GLY A 10 16.07 39.82 9.28
C GLY A 10 15.43 38.42 9.31
N GLU A 11 14.67 38.06 8.27
CA GLU A 11 14.09 36.72 8.13
C GLU A 11 15.18 35.63 8.03
N PRO A 12 14.96 34.41 8.56
CA PRO A 12 15.70 33.24 8.13
C PRO A 12 14.93 32.51 7.02
N GLY A 13 15.49 32.60 5.81
CA GLY A 13 15.05 31.88 4.63
C GLY A 13 15.31 30.37 4.69
N LEU A 14 14.50 29.70 3.89
CA LEU A 14 14.54 28.30 3.48
C LEU A 14 15.95 27.88 3.01
N ALA A 15 16.56 26.91 3.70
CA ALA A 15 17.80 26.26 3.25
C ALA A 15 17.52 24.82 2.81
N ALA A 16 17.70 24.58 1.52
CA ALA A 16 17.66 23.26 0.90
C ALA A 16 18.76 22.35 1.47
N ARG A 17 18.39 21.13 1.90
CA ARG A 17 19.34 20.07 2.28
C ARG A 17 19.80 19.33 1.02
N GLN A 18 21.10 19.34 0.75
CA GLN A 18 21.75 18.45 -0.22
C GLN A 18 21.95 17.04 0.37
N PRO A 19 21.88 15.97 -0.45
CA PRO A 19 22.17 14.61 0.00
C PRO A 19 23.68 14.36 0.17
N ALA A 20 24.03 13.65 1.23
CA ALA A 20 25.40 13.21 1.48
C ALA A 20 25.80 12.06 0.55
N THR A 21 26.81 12.27 -0.28
CA THR A 21 27.55 11.23 -1.01
C THR A 21 28.66 10.67 -0.11
N VAL A 22 28.71 9.34 0.07
CA VAL A 22 29.91 8.67 0.60
C VAL A 22 30.40 7.62 -0.38
N SER A 23 31.69 7.76 -0.64
CA SER A 23 32.56 7.11 -1.63
C SER A 23 32.86 5.63 -1.32
N ALA A 24 32.94 4.82 -2.38
CA ALA A 24 33.47 3.47 -2.34
C ALA A 24 35.01 3.46 -2.53
N ALA A 25 35.70 2.55 -1.85
CA ALA A 25 37.11 2.22 -2.07
C ALA A 25 37.36 0.73 -1.68
N PRO A 26 38.44 0.07 -2.16
CA PRO A 26 38.35 -1.16 -2.94
C PRO A 26 38.70 -2.45 -2.15
N GLY A 27 38.39 -3.59 -2.76
CA GLY A 27 38.60 -4.92 -2.18
C GLY A 27 39.98 -5.51 -2.42
N ASP A 28 40.25 -6.63 -1.72
CA ASP A 28 41.32 -7.57 -2.06
C ASP A 28 41.00 -9.01 -1.57
N GLY A 29 41.05 -9.94 -2.53
CA GLY A 29 41.68 -11.27 -2.50
C GLY A 29 41.62 -12.20 -1.28
N ASN A 30 40.79 -13.25 -1.43
CA ASN A 30 41.13 -14.69 -1.39
C ASN A 30 41.79 -15.37 -0.16
N ARG A 31 41.14 -16.50 0.21
CA ARG A 31 41.67 -17.85 0.56
C ARG A 31 41.64 -18.36 2.02
N ALA A 32 41.05 -19.57 2.10
CA ALA A 32 41.39 -20.74 2.93
C ALA A 32 40.56 -21.05 4.20
N SER A 33 39.63 -21.99 3.97
CA SER A 33 39.23 -23.16 4.75
C SER A 33 39.88 -23.40 6.13
N HIS A 34 39.03 -23.57 7.16
CA HIS A 34 39.26 -24.57 8.21
C HIS A 34 37.93 -25.13 8.74
N VAL A 35 37.83 -26.45 8.70
CA VAL A 35 36.75 -27.30 9.23
C VAL A 35 37.10 -27.66 10.67
N THR A 36 36.13 -27.58 11.58
CA THR A 36 36.10 -28.36 12.83
C THR A 36 34.67 -28.81 13.13
N VAL A 37 34.55 -30.08 13.52
CA VAL A 37 33.36 -30.92 13.62
C VAL A 37 32.82 -30.99 15.06
N GLY A 38 31.48 -31.12 15.19
CA GLY A 38 30.79 -31.79 16.31
C GLY A 38 30.25 -30.85 17.38
N SER A 39 28.96 -30.80 17.67
CA SER A 39 28.16 -31.96 18.12
C SER A 39 26.65 -31.71 17.97
N HIS A 40 25.95 -32.73 17.51
CA HIS A 40 24.50 -32.81 17.34
C HIS A 40 23.77 -33.03 18.68
N VAL A 41 22.61 -32.39 18.85
CA VAL A 41 21.42 -32.98 19.50
C VAL A 41 20.22 -32.64 18.63
N THR A 42 19.54 -33.68 18.14
CA THR A 42 18.37 -33.61 17.26
C THR A 42 17.13 -33.99 18.06
N VAL A 43 16.08 -33.16 18.00
CA VAL A 43 14.69 -33.58 18.27
C VAL A 43 13.88 -33.13 17.07
N GLY A 44 13.38 -34.11 16.32
CA GLY A 44 12.76 -33.91 15.01
C GLY A 44 11.27 -33.62 15.09
N SER A 45 10.79 -32.95 14.05
CA SER A 45 9.43 -33.05 13.48
C SER A 45 9.46 -32.41 12.09
N HIS A 46 10.06 -33.09 11.11
CA HIS A 46 9.96 -32.71 9.70
C HIS A 46 8.76 -33.43 9.08
N VAL A 47 7.78 -32.65 8.62
CA VAL A 47 6.77 -33.10 7.67
C VAL A 47 7.40 -33.07 6.28
N THR A 48 7.60 -34.25 5.70
CA THR A 48 8.13 -34.42 4.34
C THR A 48 6.97 -34.34 3.35
N VAL A 49 6.86 -33.24 2.60
CA VAL A 49 6.02 -33.18 1.40
C VAL A 49 6.88 -33.59 0.21
N GLY A 50 6.64 -34.78 -0.32
CA GLY A 50 7.37 -35.30 -1.47
C GLY A 50 6.96 -34.57 -2.76
N SER A 51 7.92 -33.92 -3.41
CA SER A 51 7.80 -33.46 -4.79
C SER A 51 8.36 -34.53 -5.73
N HIS A 52 7.50 -35.33 -6.34
CA HIS A 52 7.86 -36.10 -7.54
C HIS A 52 7.94 -35.14 -8.73
N GLY A 53 9.14 -35.00 -9.30
CA GLY A 53 9.36 -34.26 -10.52
C GLY A 53 8.82 -34.99 -11.74
N THR A 54 8.29 -34.22 -12.68
CA THR A 54 8.40 -34.54 -14.11
C THR A 54 8.73 -33.26 -14.84
N ALA A 55 9.92 -33.20 -15.42
CA ALA A 55 10.27 -32.22 -16.43
C ALA A 55 9.21 -32.24 -17.54
N ARG A 56 8.63 -31.09 -17.83
CA ARG A 56 7.86 -30.87 -19.07
C ARG A 56 8.60 -29.83 -19.88
N ASP A 57 9.38 -30.33 -20.83
CA ASP A 57 9.68 -29.59 -22.05
C ASP A 57 8.36 -29.42 -22.79
N GLY A 58 8.00 -28.17 -23.07
CA GLY A 58 6.62 -27.80 -23.39
C GLY A 58 6.52 -26.33 -23.76
N SER A 59 7.21 -25.96 -24.84
CA SER A 59 6.81 -24.82 -25.66
C SER A 59 5.33 -24.98 -26.01
N THR A 60 4.51 -24.35 -25.18
CA THR A 60 3.09 -24.16 -25.43
C THR A 60 2.94 -22.65 -25.44
N SER A 61 2.85 -22.10 -26.65
CA SER A 61 2.37 -20.75 -26.90
C SER A 61 1.22 -20.47 -25.94
N ALA A 62 1.38 -19.43 -25.12
CA ALA A 62 0.38 -18.93 -24.20
C ALA A 62 -0.83 -18.47 -25.03
N ALA A 63 -1.69 -19.41 -25.41
CA ALA A 63 -2.98 -19.11 -25.99
C ALA A 63 -3.70 -18.20 -25.00
N ALA A 64 -4.01 -16.99 -25.46
CA ALA A 64 -4.67 -15.95 -24.68
C ALA A 64 -5.86 -16.55 -23.93
N ARG A 65 -5.76 -16.56 -22.59
CA ARG A 65 -6.94 -16.72 -21.74
C ARG A 65 -7.90 -15.58 -22.11
N PRO A 66 -9.23 -15.74 -21.98
CA PRO A 66 -10.14 -14.60 -22.01
C PRO A 66 -9.57 -13.52 -21.09
N GLY A 67 -9.18 -12.38 -21.68
CA GLY A 67 -7.97 -11.70 -21.25
C GLY A 67 -8.22 -10.32 -20.68
N LEU A 68 -7.17 -9.78 -20.07
CA LEU A 68 -7.14 -8.41 -19.61
C LEU A 68 -7.38 -7.43 -20.76
N ARG A 69 -6.92 -7.74 -21.98
CA ARG A 69 -7.15 -6.90 -23.17
C ARG A 69 -8.63 -6.68 -23.46
N GLU A 70 -9.45 -7.72 -23.45
CA GLU A 70 -10.90 -7.59 -23.69
C GLU A 70 -11.57 -6.79 -22.58
N PHE A 71 -11.16 -7.01 -21.32
CA PHE A 71 -11.65 -6.21 -20.20
C PHE A 71 -11.29 -4.72 -20.34
N LEU A 72 -10.07 -4.39 -20.80
CA LEU A 72 -9.64 -3.01 -20.97
C LEU A 72 -10.47 -2.26 -22.03
N VAL A 73 -11.00 -2.94 -23.06
CA VAL A 73 -11.94 -2.33 -24.02
C VAL A 73 -13.22 -1.87 -23.29
N HIS A 74 -13.79 -2.73 -22.44
CA HIS A 74 -14.96 -2.37 -21.63
C HIS A 74 -14.63 -1.28 -20.62
N LYS A 75 -13.46 -1.36 -19.98
CA LYS A 75 -12.99 -0.38 -19.01
C LYS A 75 -12.80 0.99 -19.67
N ARG A 76 -12.27 1.05 -20.89
CA ARG A 76 -12.08 2.28 -21.67
C ARG A 76 -13.40 3.00 -21.87
N ALA A 77 -14.43 2.28 -22.32
CA ALA A 77 -15.77 2.85 -22.49
C ALA A 77 -16.31 3.43 -21.17
N ALA A 78 -16.15 2.72 -20.05
CA ALA A 78 -16.61 3.18 -18.74
C ALA A 78 -15.81 4.40 -18.22
N VAL A 79 -14.49 4.41 -18.39
CA VAL A 79 -13.61 5.52 -17.98
C VAL A 79 -13.94 6.77 -18.78
N LEU A 80 -14.01 6.67 -20.12
CA LEU A 80 -14.34 7.82 -20.98
C LEU A 80 -15.75 8.37 -20.70
N ALA A 81 -16.73 7.49 -20.45
CA ALA A 81 -18.08 7.92 -20.05
C ALA A 81 -18.06 8.66 -18.71
N ARG A 82 -17.27 8.18 -17.74
CA ARG A 82 -17.09 8.84 -16.44
C ARG A 82 -16.42 10.21 -16.58
N GLU A 83 -15.35 10.30 -17.36
CA GLU A 83 -14.65 11.57 -17.64
C GLU A 83 -15.57 12.55 -18.36
N GLY A 84 -16.35 12.10 -19.34
CA GLY A 84 -17.37 12.91 -20.01
C GLY A 84 -18.45 13.41 -19.04
N ALA A 85 -18.90 12.56 -18.11
CA ALA A 85 -19.88 12.94 -17.09
C ALA A 85 -19.34 14.01 -16.12
N ILE A 86 -18.05 13.92 -15.75
CA ILE A 86 -17.34 14.92 -14.94
C ILE A 86 -17.21 16.24 -15.71
N ALA A 87 -16.74 16.19 -16.96
CA ALA A 87 -16.59 17.38 -17.80
C ALA A 87 -17.93 18.09 -18.05
N ALA A 88 -19.03 17.33 -18.14
CA ALA A 88 -20.38 17.87 -18.26
C ALA A 88 -21.00 18.32 -16.93
N GLY A 89 -20.33 18.13 -15.79
CA GLY A 89 -20.84 18.46 -14.45
C GLY A 89 -21.94 17.54 -13.92
N THR A 90 -22.33 16.52 -14.68
CA THR A 90 -23.37 15.53 -14.30
C THR A 90 -22.88 14.55 -13.23
N LEU A 91 -21.57 14.36 -13.13
CA LEU A 91 -20.92 13.72 -12.01
C LEU A 91 -20.02 14.75 -11.32
N SER A 92 -20.43 15.21 -10.14
CA SER A 92 -19.78 16.30 -9.43
C SER A 92 -19.74 16.06 -7.92
N GLY A 93 -18.82 16.78 -7.26
CA GLY A 93 -18.64 16.73 -5.81
C GLY A 93 -17.83 15.51 -5.32
N PRO A 94 -17.42 15.54 -4.04
CA PRO A 94 -16.65 14.46 -3.45
C PRO A 94 -17.54 13.24 -3.19
N ALA A 95 -17.01 12.05 -3.49
CA ALA A 95 -17.61 10.81 -3.02
C ALA A 95 -17.25 10.58 -1.54
N VAL A 96 -18.25 10.35 -0.69
CA VAL A 96 -18.03 10.04 0.72
C VAL A 96 -17.77 8.54 0.88
N LEU A 97 -16.56 8.19 1.31
CA LEU A 97 -16.18 6.81 1.62
C LEU A 97 -16.45 6.52 3.10
N ARG A 98 -17.07 5.37 3.39
CA ARG A 98 -17.41 4.97 4.76
C ARG A 98 -17.10 3.49 4.98
N ALA A 99 -16.54 3.20 6.15
CA ALA A 99 -16.32 1.85 6.64
C ALA A 99 -16.69 1.79 8.13
N GLN A 100 -17.13 0.63 8.59
CA GLN A 100 -17.33 0.34 10.01
C GLN A 100 -16.64 -0.99 10.33
N SER A 101 -16.09 -1.11 11.54
CA SER A 101 -15.57 -2.39 12.03
C SER A 101 -16.20 -2.71 13.38
N VAL A 102 -16.55 -3.98 13.58
CA VAL A 102 -17.06 -4.50 14.85
C VAL A 102 -16.28 -5.76 15.20
N ALA A 103 -15.75 -5.82 16.42
CA ALA A 103 -15.12 -7.01 16.95
C ALA A 103 -16.17 -8.02 17.41
N ASP A 104 -15.93 -9.30 17.11
CA ASP A 104 -16.68 -10.40 17.69
C ASP A 104 -16.42 -10.47 19.19
N GLY A 105 -17.49 -10.52 19.99
CA GLY A 105 -17.37 -10.43 21.45
C GLY A 105 -16.64 -11.60 22.12
N ARG A 106 -16.51 -12.75 21.43
CA ARG A 106 -15.81 -13.92 21.97
C ARG A 106 -14.38 -14.05 21.43
N SER A 107 -14.18 -13.89 20.13
CA SER A 107 -12.87 -14.11 19.51
C SER A 107 -12.07 -12.83 19.27
N GLY A 108 -12.70 -11.66 19.33
CA GLY A 108 -12.05 -10.39 18.96
C GLY A 108 -11.88 -10.18 17.45
N VAL A 109 -12.25 -11.18 16.62
CA VAL A 109 -12.20 -11.11 15.15
C VAL A 109 -13.01 -9.93 14.65
N ARG A 110 -12.43 -9.11 13.76
CA ARG A 110 -13.01 -7.85 13.32
C ARG A 110 -13.71 -8.01 11.99
N ARG A 111 -15.00 -7.68 11.94
CA ARG A 111 -15.78 -7.65 10.70
C ARG A 111 -15.86 -6.21 10.19
N ILE A 112 -15.13 -5.92 9.12
CA ILE A 112 -15.16 -4.63 8.44
C ILE A 112 -16.31 -4.66 7.43
N ARG A 113 -17.19 -3.66 7.46
CA ARG A 113 -18.26 -3.44 6.49
C ARG A 113 -18.02 -2.16 5.69
N ILE A 114 -18.13 -2.29 4.37
CA ILE A 114 -18.03 -1.19 3.40
C ILE A 114 -19.21 -1.37 2.44
N ARG A 115 -20.20 -0.47 2.55
CA ARG A 115 -21.50 -0.66 1.89
C ARG A 115 -22.07 -2.05 2.21
N GLU A 116 -22.45 -2.84 1.21
CA GLU A 116 -22.93 -4.22 1.33
C GLU A 116 -21.83 -5.28 1.46
N HIS A 117 -20.55 -4.91 1.35
CA HIS A 117 -19.44 -5.85 1.38
C HIS A 117 -18.86 -6.02 2.78
N GLN A 118 -18.27 -7.19 3.03
CA GLN A 118 -17.61 -7.51 4.28
C GLN A 118 -16.18 -8.02 4.04
N ILE A 119 -15.25 -7.54 4.86
CA ILE A 119 -13.85 -8.00 4.92
C ILE A 119 -13.60 -8.50 6.35
N LEU A 120 -12.94 -9.64 6.47
CA LEU A 120 -12.50 -10.16 7.76
C LEU A 120 -11.10 -9.63 8.05
N SER A 121 -10.88 -9.13 9.27
CA SER A 121 -9.56 -8.83 9.79
C SER A 121 -9.36 -9.55 11.11
N ASP A 122 -8.24 -10.24 11.25
CA ASP A 122 -7.85 -10.91 12.47
C ASP A 122 -6.39 -10.61 12.77
N SER A 123 -5.83 -11.18 13.82
CA SER A 123 -4.43 -11.02 14.18
C SER A 123 -3.76 -12.38 14.30
N PRO A 124 -2.43 -12.45 14.23
CA PRO A 124 -1.72 -13.69 14.52
C PRO A 124 -1.85 -14.08 16.01
N PRO A 125 -1.46 -15.31 16.39
CA PRO A 125 -1.60 -15.81 17.76
C PRO A 125 -0.85 -15.01 18.82
N ASP A 126 0.23 -14.32 18.48
CA ASP A 126 0.99 -13.46 19.39
C ASP A 126 0.24 -12.18 19.79
N TYR A 127 -0.84 -11.86 19.09
CA TYR A 127 -1.86 -10.87 19.44
C TYR A 127 -3.20 -11.50 19.86
N ALA A 128 -3.19 -12.77 20.24
CA ALA A 128 -4.36 -13.56 20.64
C ALA A 128 -5.47 -13.63 19.57
N GLY A 129 -5.11 -13.55 18.29
CA GLY A 129 -6.02 -13.84 17.19
C GLY A 129 -5.90 -15.28 16.68
N ASP A 130 -6.85 -15.66 15.82
CA ASP A 130 -6.99 -17.01 15.27
C ASP A 130 -6.44 -17.12 13.83
N ASP A 131 -5.78 -16.06 13.33
CA ASP A 131 -5.24 -15.94 11.97
C ASP A 131 -6.30 -16.24 10.87
N LEU A 132 -7.56 -15.87 11.11
CA LEU A 132 -8.67 -16.13 10.18
C LEU A 132 -8.71 -15.14 9.00
N GLY A 133 -7.92 -14.07 9.08
CA GLY A 133 -7.79 -13.06 8.06
C GLY A 133 -6.62 -12.13 8.36
N PRO A 134 -6.19 -11.33 7.39
CA PRO A 134 -5.03 -10.46 7.54
C PRO A 134 -5.20 -9.45 8.67
N SER A 135 -4.07 -9.09 9.28
CA SER A 135 -3.97 -7.99 10.23
C SER A 135 -4.24 -6.64 9.58
N SER A 136 -4.55 -5.64 10.40
CA SER A 136 -4.84 -4.29 9.88
C SER A 136 -3.66 -3.70 9.07
N PRO A 137 -2.37 -3.84 9.49
CA PRO A 137 -1.23 -3.45 8.67
C PRO A 137 -1.14 -4.18 7.31
N GLU A 138 -1.36 -5.50 7.30
CA GLU A 138 -1.33 -6.30 6.06
C GLU A 138 -2.47 -5.90 5.10
N LEU A 139 -3.66 -5.63 5.65
CA LEU A 139 -4.79 -5.12 4.86
C LEU A 139 -4.45 -3.80 4.18
N VAL A 140 -3.74 -2.89 4.85
CA VAL A 140 -3.32 -1.62 4.25
C VAL A 140 -2.41 -1.84 3.05
N LEU A 141 -1.43 -2.75 3.15
CA LEU A 141 -0.55 -3.09 2.01
C LEU A 141 -1.31 -3.80 0.89
N GLY A 142 -2.23 -4.71 1.23
CA GLY A 142 -3.08 -5.39 0.24
C GLY A 142 -4.00 -4.43 -0.52
N VAL A 143 -4.60 -3.46 0.16
CA VAL A 143 -5.42 -2.41 -0.46
C VAL A 143 -4.54 -1.48 -1.32
N PHE A 144 -3.30 -1.19 -0.91
CA PHE A 144 -2.37 -0.41 -1.73
C PHE A 144 -2.02 -1.13 -3.03
N ALA A 145 -1.66 -2.42 -2.97
CA ALA A 145 -1.39 -3.24 -4.14
C ALA A 145 -2.60 -3.26 -5.08
N SER A 146 -3.80 -3.48 -4.54
CA SER A 146 -5.05 -3.46 -5.31
C SER A 146 -5.31 -2.11 -5.99
N CYS A 147 -5.00 -1.00 -5.32
CA CYS A 147 -5.16 0.34 -5.89
C CYS A 147 -4.23 0.54 -7.08
N LEU A 148 -2.94 0.22 -6.93
CA LEU A 148 -1.97 0.32 -8.04
C LEU A 148 -2.41 -0.52 -9.24
N THR A 149 -2.76 -1.80 -9.04
CA THR A 149 -3.29 -2.67 -10.10
C THR A 149 -4.49 -2.05 -10.81
N HIS A 150 -5.45 -1.51 -10.05
CA HIS A 150 -6.64 -0.90 -10.63
C HIS A 150 -6.32 0.37 -11.44
N VAL A 151 -5.38 1.18 -10.98
CA VAL A 151 -4.95 2.42 -11.65
C VAL A 151 -4.21 2.09 -12.94
N PHE A 152 -3.34 1.07 -12.97
CA PHE A 152 -2.75 0.56 -14.21
C PHE A 152 -3.81 0.24 -15.26
N GLU A 153 -4.84 -0.50 -14.87
CA GLU A 153 -5.94 -0.82 -15.78
C GLU A 153 -6.72 0.43 -16.23
N ILE A 154 -6.98 1.41 -15.34
CA ILE A 154 -7.68 2.66 -15.70
C ILE A 154 -6.87 3.42 -16.76
N VAL A 155 -5.59 3.66 -16.46
CA VAL A 155 -4.72 4.48 -17.30
C VAL A 155 -4.46 3.77 -18.63
N ALA A 156 -4.17 2.47 -18.61
CA ALA A 156 -3.99 1.68 -19.83
C ALA A 156 -5.24 1.72 -20.72
N ALA A 157 -6.43 1.52 -20.13
CA ALA A 157 -7.68 1.63 -20.86
C ALA A 157 -7.90 3.04 -21.46
N ARG A 158 -7.58 4.10 -20.71
CA ARG A 158 -7.71 5.50 -21.16
C ARG A 158 -6.70 5.89 -22.24
N LEU A 159 -5.48 5.38 -22.18
CA LEU A 159 -4.43 5.61 -23.18
C LEU A 159 -4.49 4.62 -24.35
N ASP A 160 -5.41 3.65 -24.30
CA ASP A 160 -5.56 2.58 -25.30
C ASP A 160 -4.33 1.66 -25.40
N ILE A 161 -3.63 1.48 -24.28
CA ILE A 161 -2.45 0.61 -24.17
C ILE A 161 -2.91 -0.81 -23.81
N PRO A 162 -2.61 -1.83 -24.64
CA PRO A 162 -3.01 -3.21 -24.36
C PRO A 162 -2.20 -3.80 -23.21
N LEU A 163 -2.84 -4.50 -22.28
CA LEU A 163 -2.17 -5.32 -21.26
C LEU A 163 -2.67 -6.76 -21.33
N ASP A 164 -1.74 -7.72 -21.30
CA ASP A 164 -2.02 -9.15 -21.16
C ASP A 164 -2.13 -9.57 -19.70
N GLU A 165 -1.24 -9.04 -18.86
CA GLU A 165 -1.19 -9.31 -17.42
C GLU A 165 -0.67 -8.08 -16.68
N ILE A 166 -1.20 -7.84 -15.48
CA ILE A 166 -0.67 -6.90 -14.50
C ILE A 166 -0.65 -7.57 -13.12
N ARG A 167 0.48 -7.47 -12.44
CA ARG A 167 0.65 -7.88 -11.04
C ARG A 167 1.36 -6.78 -10.29
N VAL A 168 0.92 -6.51 -9.07
CA VAL A 168 1.64 -5.63 -8.15
C VAL A 168 1.89 -6.37 -6.85
N GLU A 169 3.13 -6.35 -6.40
CA GLU A 169 3.54 -6.84 -5.08
C GLU A 169 3.99 -5.65 -4.24
N VAL A 170 3.60 -5.64 -2.96
CA VAL A 170 3.91 -4.58 -2.00
C VAL A 170 4.46 -5.22 -0.74
N GLU A 171 5.56 -4.69 -0.24
CA GLU A 171 6.18 -5.09 1.02
C GLU A 171 6.37 -3.85 1.90
N GLY A 172 6.27 -4.02 3.21
CA GLY A 172 6.50 -2.97 4.19
C GLY A 172 6.92 -3.57 5.53
N GLN A 173 7.52 -2.75 6.38
CA GLN A 173 8.05 -3.14 7.68
C GLN A 173 7.16 -2.62 8.80
N MET A 174 7.11 -3.37 9.91
CA MET A 174 6.47 -2.94 11.16
C MET A 174 7.37 -3.36 12.32
N GLU A 175 7.67 -2.43 13.23
CA GLU A 175 8.58 -2.69 14.36
C GLU A 175 7.77 -2.86 15.66
N PRO A 176 7.61 -4.08 16.18
CA PRO A 176 6.78 -4.34 17.36
C PRO A 176 7.31 -3.68 18.65
N ARG A 177 8.58 -3.24 18.67
CA ARG A 177 9.18 -2.53 19.80
C ARG A 177 8.90 -1.03 19.80
N ALA A 178 8.28 -0.47 18.75
CA ALA A 178 8.07 0.97 18.61
C ALA A 178 7.43 1.60 19.88
N GLY A 179 8.09 2.62 20.41
CA GLY A 179 7.67 3.34 21.62
C GLY A 179 7.90 2.61 22.95
N ARG A 180 8.71 1.56 22.97
CA ARG A 180 9.31 0.99 24.19
C ARG A 180 10.62 1.72 24.53
N PRO A 181 11.14 1.60 25.77
CA PRO A 181 12.44 2.14 26.13
C PRO A 181 13.55 1.73 25.16
N GLY A 182 14.23 2.68 24.54
CA GLY A 182 15.27 2.47 23.52
C GLY A 182 14.75 2.34 22.07
N PHE A 183 13.45 2.50 21.86
CA PHE A 183 12.76 2.43 20.55
C PHE A 183 11.74 3.57 20.38
N GLU A 184 11.93 4.69 21.08
CA GLU A 184 11.01 5.83 21.10
C GLU A 184 10.89 6.51 19.73
N ASP A 185 11.99 6.59 18.99
CA ASP A 185 12.08 7.26 17.68
C ASP A 185 11.70 6.34 16.50
N VAL A 186 11.33 5.09 16.79
CA VAL A 186 10.93 4.14 15.76
C VAL A 186 9.48 4.39 15.33
N PRO A 187 9.18 4.44 14.02
CA PRO A 187 7.82 4.57 13.50
C PRO A 187 6.89 3.46 14.03
N ARG A 188 5.66 3.83 14.40
CA ARG A 188 4.63 2.88 14.86
C ARG A 188 3.80 2.32 13.70
N GLU A 189 3.72 3.09 12.63
CA GLU A 189 3.05 2.78 11.39
C GLU A 189 3.87 1.83 10.50
N PRO A 190 3.22 1.16 9.52
CA PRO A 190 3.95 0.52 8.44
C PRO A 190 4.87 1.52 7.73
N HIS A 191 6.14 1.17 7.58
CA HIS A 191 7.17 2.03 7.02
C HIS A 191 8.09 1.26 6.07
N ASN A 192 9.00 1.96 5.38
CA ASN A 192 9.88 1.38 4.37
C ASN A 192 9.12 0.56 3.31
N ILE A 193 7.98 1.11 2.85
CA ILE A 193 7.10 0.43 1.90
C ILE A 193 7.70 0.49 0.50
N THR A 194 7.78 -0.66 -0.17
CA THR A 194 8.25 -0.82 -1.55
C THR A 194 7.22 -1.59 -2.34
N TYR A 195 7.05 -1.25 -3.62
CA TYR A 195 6.22 -2.03 -4.53
C TYR A 195 6.97 -2.35 -5.82
N GLN A 196 6.56 -3.44 -6.48
CA GLN A 196 7.00 -3.79 -7.83
C GLN A 196 5.78 -4.16 -8.68
N ALA A 197 5.68 -3.54 -9.86
CA ALA A 197 4.70 -3.90 -10.86
C ALA A 197 5.33 -4.76 -11.96
N SER A 198 4.65 -5.84 -12.34
CA SER A 198 4.97 -6.67 -13.49
C SER A 198 3.87 -6.53 -14.53
N VAL A 199 4.25 -6.17 -15.75
CA VAL A 199 3.35 -6.00 -16.89
C VAL A 199 3.78 -6.93 -18.03
N ILE A 200 2.82 -7.65 -18.59
CA ILE A 200 2.98 -8.36 -19.87
C ILE A 200 2.12 -7.62 -20.89
N SER A 201 2.71 -7.18 -21.99
CA SER A 201 2.04 -6.36 -23.01
C SER A 201 2.76 -6.43 -24.35
N PRO A 202 2.05 -6.28 -25.49
CA PRO A 202 2.66 -6.10 -26.80
C PRO A 202 3.03 -4.63 -27.10
N ALA A 203 2.71 -3.69 -26.20
CA ALA A 203 3.04 -2.28 -26.32
C ALA A 203 4.55 -2.05 -26.29
N THR A 204 5.02 -0.91 -26.78
CA THR A 204 6.45 -0.58 -26.75
C THR A 204 6.91 -0.24 -25.34
N ALA A 205 8.22 -0.31 -25.10
CA ALA A 205 8.78 0.06 -23.80
C ALA A 205 8.46 1.52 -23.43
N GLU A 206 8.42 2.42 -24.42
CA GLU A 206 8.07 3.83 -24.23
C GLU A 206 6.61 4.01 -23.80
N GLU A 207 5.68 3.25 -24.40
CA GLU A 207 4.27 3.27 -23.99
C GLU A 207 4.09 2.75 -22.55
N ILE A 208 4.81 1.68 -22.18
CA ILE A 208 4.79 1.14 -20.82
C ILE A 208 5.39 2.12 -19.80
N GLU A 209 6.44 2.84 -20.16
CA GLU A 209 7.03 3.87 -19.29
C GLU A 209 6.05 5.04 -19.08
N ILE A 210 5.41 5.52 -20.14
CA ILE A 210 4.37 6.56 -20.05
C ILE A 210 3.21 6.09 -19.17
N LEU A 211 2.77 4.84 -19.34
CA LEU A 211 1.75 4.24 -18.49
C LEU A 211 2.17 4.26 -17.02
N TYR A 212 3.38 3.79 -16.70
CA TYR A 212 3.87 3.74 -15.33
C TYR A 212 3.95 5.11 -14.67
N GLN A 213 4.55 6.10 -15.34
CA GLN A 213 4.65 7.47 -14.82
C GLN A 213 3.27 8.10 -14.58
N THR A 214 2.31 7.82 -15.47
CA THR A 214 0.93 8.30 -15.31
C THR A 214 0.23 7.62 -14.13
N VAL A 215 0.47 6.31 -13.92
CA VAL A 215 -0.06 5.58 -12.76
C VAL A 215 0.47 6.16 -11.45
N GLU A 216 1.77 6.45 -11.37
CA GLU A 216 2.35 7.05 -10.16
C GLU A 216 1.76 8.45 -9.87
N ALA A 217 1.56 9.26 -10.91
CA ALA A 217 0.99 10.59 -10.78
C ALA A 217 -0.50 10.58 -10.36
N GLU A 218 -1.26 9.55 -10.74
CA GLU A 218 -2.72 9.52 -10.55
C GLU A 218 -3.20 8.55 -9.47
N CYS A 219 -2.33 7.70 -8.91
CA CYS A 219 -2.73 6.71 -7.92
C CYS A 219 -3.14 7.37 -6.59
N PRO A 220 -4.42 7.29 -6.17
CA PRO A 220 -4.89 8.00 -4.98
C PRO A 220 -4.29 7.43 -3.70
N LEU A 221 -4.00 6.13 -3.63
CA LEU A 221 -3.37 5.54 -2.45
C LEU A 221 -1.87 5.83 -2.39
N LEU A 222 -1.17 5.91 -3.52
CA LEU A 222 0.22 6.38 -3.51
C LEU A 222 0.27 7.82 -2.99
N ALA A 223 -0.64 8.69 -3.45
CA ALA A 223 -0.78 10.04 -2.91
C ALA A 223 -1.12 10.03 -1.41
N LEU A 224 -1.97 9.13 -0.92
CA LEU A 224 -2.28 8.99 0.50
C LEU A 224 -1.07 8.59 1.35
N PHE A 225 -0.20 7.70 0.86
CA PHE A 225 1.00 7.28 1.60
C PHE A 225 2.12 8.32 1.60
N THR A 226 2.15 9.19 0.59
CA THR A 226 3.24 10.17 0.40
C THR A 226 2.88 11.58 0.85
N ASN A 227 1.61 11.85 1.14
CA ASN A 227 1.14 13.16 1.59
C ASN A 227 0.45 13.07 2.97
N PRO A 228 0.69 14.03 3.87
CA PRO A 228 0.00 14.08 5.15
C PRO A 228 -1.51 14.30 4.97
N GLN A 229 -2.31 13.72 5.87
CA GLN A 229 -3.76 13.92 5.92
C GLN A 229 -4.17 14.41 7.30
N THR A 230 -5.25 15.20 7.35
CA THR A 230 -5.89 15.58 8.61
C THR A 230 -6.84 14.47 9.03
N ILE A 231 -6.62 13.94 10.24
CA ILE A 231 -7.47 12.90 10.84
C ILE A 231 -8.01 13.45 12.15
N THR A 232 -9.34 13.54 12.27
CA THR A 232 -10.02 13.91 13.51
C THR A 232 -10.76 12.72 14.08
N GLY A 233 -10.73 12.59 15.40
CA GLY A 233 -11.34 11.48 16.13
C GLY A 233 -12.15 11.99 17.32
N SER A 234 -13.21 11.26 17.65
CA SER A 234 -13.99 11.46 18.87
C SER A 234 -14.35 10.11 19.48
N LEU A 235 -14.64 10.12 20.79
CA LEU A 235 -15.03 8.93 21.54
C LEU A 235 -16.44 9.15 22.10
N VAL A 236 -17.34 8.22 21.82
CA VAL A 236 -18.65 8.13 22.49
C VAL A 236 -18.63 6.91 23.41
N HIS A 237 -19.01 7.10 24.67
CA HIS A 237 -18.99 6.06 25.70
C HIS A 237 -20.36 5.93 26.36
N ALA A 238 -20.81 4.70 26.53
CA ALA A 238 -21.99 4.36 27.33
C ALA A 238 -21.61 3.28 28.37
N PRO A 239 -22.15 3.34 29.59
CA PRO A 239 -21.90 2.33 30.60
C PRO A 239 -22.52 0.98 30.20
N SER A 240 -21.90 -0.11 30.68
CA SER A 240 -22.41 -1.47 30.46
C SER A 240 -23.88 -1.60 30.88
N GLY A 241 -24.70 -2.20 30.01
CA GLY A 241 -26.14 -2.38 30.23
C GLY A 241 -27.00 -1.18 29.82
N GLY A 242 -26.39 -0.06 29.41
CA GLY A 242 -27.07 1.03 28.72
C GLY A 242 -27.31 0.74 27.23
N PRO A 243 -28.11 1.56 26.53
CA PRO A 243 -28.23 1.47 25.08
C PRO A 243 -26.87 1.73 24.41
N ALA A 244 -26.59 0.99 23.34
CA ALA A 244 -25.38 1.22 22.56
C ALA A 244 -25.42 2.64 21.98
N PRO A 245 -24.32 3.41 22.06
CA PRO A 245 -24.27 4.74 21.48
C PRO A 245 -24.33 4.63 19.95
N GLU A 246 -25.07 5.54 19.33
CA GLU A 246 -25.07 5.68 17.88
C GLU A 246 -23.78 6.37 17.40
N LEU A 247 -23.23 5.90 16.28
CA LEU A 247 -22.03 6.47 15.68
C LEU A 247 -22.42 7.43 14.56
N SER A 248 -22.02 8.70 14.69
CA SER A 248 -22.18 9.73 13.65
C SER A 248 -20.81 10.27 13.24
N VAL A 249 -20.24 9.72 12.16
CA VAL A 249 -19.00 10.23 11.57
C VAL A 249 -19.35 11.11 10.38
N GLU A 250 -18.83 12.32 10.34
CA GLU A 250 -18.98 13.24 9.20
C GLU A 250 -17.60 13.66 8.68
N VAL A 251 -17.47 13.78 7.37
CA VAL A 251 -16.24 14.30 6.77
C VAL A 251 -16.18 15.78 7.11
N GLN A 252 -15.18 16.19 7.89
CA GLN A 252 -14.90 17.60 8.08
C GLN A 252 -14.21 18.12 6.83
N ALA A 253 -14.82 19.10 6.17
CA ALA A 253 -14.19 19.76 5.03
C ALA A 253 -12.85 20.34 5.49
N GLY A 254 -11.75 19.87 4.91
CA GLY A 254 -10.47 20.56 5.03
C GLY A 254 -10.53 21.85 4.23
N ASP A 255 -9.89 22.91 4.73
CA ASP A 255 -9.58 24.09 3.93
C ASP A 255 -8.59 23.65 2.85
N HIS A 256 -9.09 23.29 1.67
CA HIS A 256 -8.28 23.18 0.47
C HIS A 256 -8.11 24.60 -0.07
N GLY A 257 -7.10 25.31 0.47
CA GLY A 257 -6.70 26.64 0.00
C GLY A 257 -6.25 26.67 -1.44
#